data_AF-A0A7W9X6E1-F1
#
_entry.id   AF-A0A7W9X6E1-F1
#
_cell.length_a   1.000
_cell.length_b   1.000
_cell.length_c   1.000
_cell.angle_alpha   90.00
_cell.angle_beta   90.00
_cell.angle_gamma   90.00
#
_symmetry.space_group_name_H-M   'P 1'
#
loop_
_entity.id
_entity.type
_entity.pdbx_description
1 polymer ?
#
loop_
_entity_poly.entity_id
_entity_poly.type
_entity_poly.pdbx_seq_one_letter_code
_entity_poly.pdbx_strand_id
1 'polypeptide(L)'
;MISEKKKDYREKEGSSFTINGIDFDINIQEFKDFLIHSATFMDITREGFDNMIGNISDAILDNESQNSTPEELRPQLKFLREINLYLKSIYGNNHID
;
A
#
# COMPACT_ATOMS: atom_id res chain seq x y z
N MET A 1 29.33 -39.38 20.53
CA MET A 1 28.46 -38.25 20.90
C MET A 1 28.07 -37.55 19.62
N ILE A 2 26.85 -37.79 19.12
CA ILE A 2 26.35 -37.12 17.92
C ILE A 2 25.80 -35.79 18.39
N SER A 3 26.48 -34.71 18.03
CA SER A 3 26.01 -33.35 18.27
C SER A 3 24.85 -33.08 17.32
N GLU A 4 23.62 -33.20 17.84
CA GLU A 4 22.43 -32.71 17.16
C GLU A 4 22.56 -31.20 17.03
N LYS A 5 22.89 -30.73 15.82
CA LYS A 5 22.73 -29.33 15.45
C LYS A 5 21.25 -28.98 15.65
N LYS A 6 20.95 -28.25 16.73
CA LYS A 6 19.65 -27.60 16.92
C LYS A 6 19.34 -26.81 15.66
N LYS A 7 18.35 -27.27 14.89
CA LYS A 7 17.74 -26.46 13.84
C LYS A 7 17.14 -25.25 14.54
N ASP A 8 17.65 -24.07 14.19
CA ASP A 8 17.09 -22.79 14.61
C ASP A 8 15.75 -22.64 13.88
N TYR A 9 14.65 -23.02 14.54
CA TYR A 9 13.28 -22.83 14.06
C TYR A 9 12.84 -21.39 14.30
N ARG A 10 13.63 -20.41 13.85
CA ARG A 10 13.06 -19.11 13.54
C ARG A 10 12.25 -19.32 12.27
N GLU A 11 10.96 -19.60 12.45
CA GLU A 11 9.96 -19.38 11.41
C GLU A 11 10.23 -17.97 10.87
N LYS A 12 10.83 -17.89 9.68
CA LYS A 12 10.70 -16.70 8.86
C LYS A 12 9.20 -16.65 8.58
N GLU A 13 8.46 -15.84 9.34
CA GLU A 13 7.10 -15.45 8.96
C GLU A 13 7.17 -15.10 7.48
N GLY A 14 6.53 -15.93 6.66
CA GLY A 14 6.81 -15.98 5.24
C GLY A 14 6.55 -14.61 4.64
N SER A 15 7.48 -14.13 3.83
CA SER A 15 7.22 -13.04 2.88
C SER A 15 6.22 -13.48 1.80
N SER A 16 5.42 -14.52 2.04
CA SER A 16 4.61 -15.24 1.07
C SER A 16 3.25 -15.55 1.67
N PHE A 17 2.17 -15.31 0.93
CA PHE A 17 0.81 -15.62 1.37
C PHE A 17 -0.08 -16.01 0.18
N THR A 18 -1.17 -16.74 0.44
CA THR A 18 -2.09 -17.21 -0.61
C THR A 18 -3.48 -16.59 -0.42
N ILE A 19 -4.05 -16.05 -1.50
CA ILE A 19 -5.45 -15.58 -1.53
C ILE A 19 -6.13 -16.23 -2.74
N ASN A 20 -7.28 -16.88 -2.52
CA ASN A 20 -8.07 -17.52 -3.58
C ASN A 20 -7.25 -18.50 -4.46
N GLY A 21 -6.26 -19.19 -3.87
CA GLY A 21 -5.39 -20.12 -4.56
C GLY A 21 -4.29 -19.47 -5.41
N ILE A 22 -4.11 -18.16 -5.30
CA ILE A 22 -3.00 -17.42 -5.92
C ILE A 22 -1.96 -17.14 -4.84
N ASP A 23 -0.72 -17.57 -5.09
CA ASP A 23 0.41 -17.34 -4.21
C ASP A 23 1.06 -15.97 -4.51
N PHE A 24 1.32 -15.22 -3.46
CA PHE A 24 1.94 -13.90 -3.50
C PHE A 24 3.23 -13.92 -2.70
N ASP A 25 4.27 -13.30 -3.24
CA ASP A 25 5.52 -13.01 -2.53
C ASP A 25 5.71 -11.50 -2.41
N ILE A 26 6.02 -11.04 -1.20
CA ILE A 26 6.30 -9.66 -0.87
C ILE A 26 7.81 -9.43 -0.92
N ASN A 27 8.26 -8.70 -1.94
CA ASN A 27 9.62 -8.18 -1.97
C ASN A 27 9.70 -6.84 -1.21
N ILE A 28 10.06 -6.91 0.07
CA ILE A 28 10.19 -5.72 0.93
C ILE A 28 11.26 -4.75 0.41
N GLN A 29 12.30 -5.22 -0.28
CA GLN A 29 13.35 -4.33 -0.79
C GLN A 29 12.83 -3.47 -1.94
N GLU A 30 12.15 -4.08 -2.91
CA GLU A 30 11.50 -3.33 -3.99
C GLU A 30 10.46 -2.35 -3.46
N PHE A 31 9.72 -2.74 -2.42
CA PHE A 31 8.75 -1.85 -1.78
C PHE A 31 9.42 -0.63 -1.12
N LYS A 32 10.57 -0.81 -0.47
CA LYS A 32 11.36 0.31 0.08
C LYS A 32 11.87 1.23 -1.03
N ASP A 33 12.40 0.66 -2.11
CA ASP A 33 12.93 1.42 -3.23
C ASP A 33 11.82 2.23 -3.92
N PHE A 34 10.63 1.64 -4.06
CA PHE A 34 9.43 2.35 -4.51
C PHE A 34 9.12 3.57 -3.64
N LEU A 35 9.07 3.41 -2.31
CA LEU A 35 8.83 4.54 -1.40
C LEU A 35 9.93 5.60 -1.54
N ILE A 36 11.20 5.23 -1.59
CA ILE A 36 12.29 6.20 -1.76
C ILE A 36 12.11 7.02 -3.05
N HIS A 37 11.76 6.37 -4.16
CA HIS A 37 11.50 7.09 -5.41
C HIS A 37 10.26 7.97 -5.34
N SER A 38 9.17 7.50 -4.73
CA SER A 38 7.96 8.30 -4.52
C SER A 38 8.25 9.55 -3.70
N ALA A 39 9.14 9.49 -2.72
CA ALA A 39 9.47 10.62 -1.84
C ALA A 39 10.02 11.83 -2.60
N THR A 40 10.53 11.63 -3.82
CA THR A 40 11.01 12.71 -4.68
C THR A 40 9.89 13.54 -5.31
N PHE A 41 8.67 13.01 -5.37
CA PHE A 41 7.51 13.64 -6.02
C PHE A 41 6.32 13.86 -5.08
N MET A 42 6.26 13.14 -3.97
CA MET A 42 5.17 13.20 -3.00
C MET A 42 5.68 13.09 -1.57
N ASP A 43 5.00 13.76 -0.65
CA ASP A 43 5.25 13.57 0.77
C ASP A 43 4.77 12.17 1.19
N ILE A 44 5.68 11.39 1.76
CA ILE A 44 5.35 10.08 2.31
C ILE A 44 5.10 10.30 3.79
N THR A 45 3.89 10.73 4.09
CA THR A 45 3.31 10.81 5.43
C THR A 45 1.83 10.45 5.33
N ARG A 46 1.16 10.25 6.47
CA ARG A 46 -0.30 10.02 6.46
C ARG A 46 -1.06 11.17 5.79
N GLU A 47 -0.65 12.41 6.04
CA GLU A 47 -1.24 13.61 5.45
C GLU A 47 -0.82 13.77 3.98
N GLY A 48 0.42 13.45 3.64
CA GLY A 48 0.90 13.43 2.26
C GLY A 48 0.11 12.48 1.37
N PHE A 49 -0.26 11.31 1.88
CA PHE A 49 -1.14 10.37 1.18
C PHE A 49 -2.56 10.90 1.01
N ASP A 50 -3.13 11.54 2.04
CA ASP A 50 -4.45 12.17 1.93
C ASP A 50 -4.45 13.26 0.86
N ASN A 51 -3.42 14.11 0.86
CA ASN A 51 -3.29 15.18 -0.12
C ASN A 51 -3.14 14.62 -1.55
N MET A 52 -2.30 13.59 -1.74
CA MET A 52 -2.13 12.95 -3.05
C MET A 52 -3.46 12.38 -3.55
N ILE A 53 -4.15 11.59 -2.72
CA ILE A 53 -5.40 10.92 -3.12
C ILE A 53 -6.52 11.93 -3.33
N GLY A 54 -6.58 12.99 -2.51
CA GLY A 54 -7.48 14.12 -2.70
C GLY A 54 -7.26 14.79 -4.05
N ASN A 55 -6.03 15.19 -4.37
CA ASN A 55 -5.68 15.82 -5.63
C ASN A 55 -6.04 14.95 -6.85
N ILE A 56 -5.81 13.64 -6.79
CA ILE A 56 -6.19 12.72 -7.87
C ILE A 56 -7.72 12.62 -7.99
N SER A 57 -8.42 12.56 -6.86
CA SER A 57 -9.89 12.49 -6.84
C SER A 57 -10.49 13.76 -7.43
N ASP A 58 -9.99 14.93 -7.05
CA ASP A 58 -10.42 16.22 -7.57
C ASP A 58 -10.13 16.32 -9.07
N ALA A 59 -8.94 15.91 -9.51
CA ALA A 59 -8.61 15.88 -10.94
C ALA A 59 -9.53 14.94 -11.74
N ILE A 60 -9.92 13.79 -11.19
CA ILE A 60 -10.90 12.90 -11.83
C ILE A 60 -12.25 13.61 -11.93
N LEU A 61 -12.74 14.19 -10.84
CA LEU A 61 -14.03 14.89 -10.81
C LEU A 61 -14.03 16.07 -11.78
N ASP A 62 -12.98 16.88 -11.79
CA ASP A 62 -12.89 18.08 -12.62
C ASP A 62 -12.79 17.74 -14.12
N ASN A 63 -11.97 16.74 -14.49
CA ASN A 63 -11.76 16.38 -15.89
C ASN A 63 -12.88 15.51 -16.48
N GLU A 64 -13.51 14.65 -15.68
CA GLU A 64 -14.55 13.73 -16.16
C GLU A 64 -15.97 14.31 -16.01
N SER A 65 -16.14 15.42 -15.28
CA SER A 65 -17.45 16.05 -15.01
C SER A 65 -18.28 16.38 -16.25
N GLN A 66 -17.67 16.43 -17.45
CA GLN A 66 -18.40 16.76 -18.67
C GLN A 66 -18.94 15.54 -19.43
N ASN A 67 -18.40 14.34 -19.22
CA ASN A 67 -18.73 13.15 -20.04
C ASN A 67 -19.03 11.88 -19.25
N SER A 68 -18.84 11.88 -17.94
CA SER A 68 -18.96 10.66 -17.11
C SER A 68 -20.05 10.82 -16.06
N THR A 69 -20.77 9.74 -15.81
CA THR A 69 -21.83 9.66 -14.81
C THR A 69 -21.25 9.43 -13.41
N PRO A 70 -21.95 9.84 -12.33
CA PRO A 70 -21.55 9.50 -10.96
C PRO A 70 -21.35 8.00 -10.73
N GLU A 71 -22.12 7.16 -11.42
CA GLU A 71 -22.01 5.70 -11.39
C GLU A 71 -20.69 5.18 -11.97
N GLU A 72 -20.16 5.83 -13.00
CA GLU A 72 -18.88 5.49 -13.64
C GLU A 72 -17.67 5.97 -12.82
N LEU A 73 -17.81 7.09 -12.11
CA LEU A 73 -16.76 7.65 -11.25
C LEU A 73 -16.65 6.94 -9.90
N ARG A 74 -17.77 6.42 -9.37
CA ARG A 74 -17.83 5.81 -8.02
C ARG A 74 -16.83 4.66 -7.81
N PRO A 75 -16.62 3.71 -8.75
CA PRO A 75 -15.61 2.65 -8.58
C PRO A 75 -14.18 3.19 -8.47
N GLN A 76 -13.84 4.22 -9.23
CA GLN A 76 -12.50 4.82 -9.24
C GLN A 76 -12.19 5.49 -7.90
N LEU A 77 -13.14 6.27 -7.39
CA LEU A 77 -13.02 6.92 -6.07
C LEU A 77 -12.93 5.90 -4.93
N LYS A 78 -13.68 4.80 -5.01
CA LYS A 78 -13.58 3.69 -4.04
C LYS A 78 -12.18 3.06 -4.07
N PHE A 79 -11.64 2.81 -5.25
CA PHE A 79 -10.31 2.24 -5.40
C PHE A 79 -9.23 3.16 -4.81
N LEU A 80 -9.28 4.46 -5.09
CA LEU A 80 -8.35 5.44 -4.50
C LEU A 80 -8.42 5.46 -2.97
N ARG A 81 -9.62 5.33 -2.40
CA ARG A 81 -9.78 5.20 -0.95
C ARG A 81 -9.10 3.95 -0.38
N GLU A 82 -9.27 2.79 -1.03
CA GLU A 82 -8.60 1.56 -0.57
C GLU A 82 -7.07 1.66 -0.67
N ILE A 83 -6.55 2.29 -1.73
CA ILE A 83 -5.13 2.61 -1.85
C ILE A 83 -4.68 3.48 -0.68
N ASN A 84 -5.44 4.55 -0.36
CA ASN A 84 -5.08 5.45 0.75
C ASN A 84 -4.98 4.69 2.08
N LEU A 85 -5.96 3.82 2.35
CA LEU A 85 -5.96 2.99 3.57
C LEU A 85 -4.75 2.05 3.62
N TYR A 86 -4.42 1.40 2.51
CA TYR A 86 -3.24 0.56 2.41
C TYR A 86 -1.95 1.36 2.67
N LEU A 87 -1.75 2.48 1.98
CA LEU A 87 -0.58 3.35 2.15
C LEU A 87 -0.43 3.82 3.60
N LYS A 88 -1.52 4.25 4.24
CA LYS A 88 -1.51 4.65 5.65
C LYS A 88 -1.23 3.51 6.62
N SER A 89 -1.60 2.28 6.28
CA SER A 89 -1.32 1.11 7.13
C SER A 89 0.18 0.83 7.27
N ILE A 90 0.98 1.26 6.28
CA ILE A 90 2.44 1.08 6.24
C ILE A 90 3.14 2.01 7.24
N TYR A 91 2.52 3.13 7.64
CA TYR A 91 3.12 4.11 8.57
C TYR A 91 3.23 3.65 10.03
N GLY A 92 2.76 2.44 10.35
CA GLY A 92 2.79 1.90 11.71
C GLY A 92 1.83 2.64 12.66
N ASN A 93 1.26 1.89 13.61
CA ASN A 93 0.47 2.46 14.71
C ASN A 93 1.36 2.93 15.89
N ASN A 94 2.64 3.20 15.64
CA ASN A 94 3.63 3.47 16.70
C ASN A 94 3.67 4.93 17.18
N HIS A 95 2.69 5.76 16.80
CA HIS A 95 2.46 7.08 17.41
C HIS A 95 1.19 7.04 18.24
N ILE A 96 1.21 6.21 19.29
CA ILE A 96 0.48 6.51 20.52
C ILE A 96 1.54 7.04 21.48
N ASP A 97 1.64 8.37 21.55
CA ASP A 97 2.07 9.12 22.73
C ASP A 97 1.23 10.40 22.77
#